data_AF-A0A7D8BCM4-F1
#
_entry.id   AF-A0A7D8BCM4-F1
#
_cell.length_a   1.000
_cell.length_b   1.000
_cell.length_c   1.000
_cell.angle_alpha   90.00
_cell.angle_beta   90.00
_cell.angle_gamma   90.00
#
_symmetry.space_group_name_H-M   'P 1'
#
loop_
_entity.id
_entity.type
_entity.pdbx_description
1 polymer ?
#
loop_
_entity_poly.entity_id
_entity_poly.type
_entity_poly.pdbx_seq_one_letter_code
_entity_poly.pdbx_strand_id
1 'polypeptide(L)'
;MRLSKSIFSAIAILGLGVLAAPAAAPAQISVGINIGNPPSCPYGYYDYAPYNCAPYGYYGPEWFNGGVFIGAGRWFHGPKNFHGSVNNRYDPRHGYHGAMPSRGARPEPGRSGPPKNFHGNETHDNAGHVVNDHGHGH
;
A
#
# COMPACT_ATOMS: atom_id res chain seq x y z
N MET A 1 -37.21 -11.43 -72.72
CA MET A 1 -37.13 -10.40 -71.66
C MET A 1 -36.18 -10.93 -70.59
N ARG A 2 -34.91 -10.48 -70.49
CA ARG A 2 -34.43 -9.42 -69.56
C ARG A 2 -35.23 -9.45 -68.24
N LEU A 3 -34.69 -9.74 -67.06
CA LEU A 3 -33.58 -9.01 -66.44
C LEU A 3 -33.03 -9.79 -65.21
N SER A 4 -31.71 -9.80 -65.08
CA SER A 4 -30.94 -10.17 -63.89
C SER A 4 -31.23 -9.25 -62.70
N LYS A 5 -31.00 -9.75 -61.47
CA LYS A 5 -30.35 -9.01 -60.37
C LYS A 5 -30.02 -9.91 -59.19
N SER A 6 -28.75 -10.31 -59.13
CA SER A 6 -28.08 -10.74 -57.91
C SER A 6 -28.23 -9.67 -56.83
N ILE A 7 -28.68 -10.04 -55.63
CA ILE A 7 -28.69 -9.14 -54.47
C ILE A 7 -27.78 -9.77 -53.41
N PHE A 8 -26.55 -9.29 -53.46
CA PHE A 8 -25.61 -8.98 -52.37
C PHE A 8 -25.65 -9.79 -51.07
N SER A 9 -24.52 -10.47 -50.84
CA SER A 9 -24.00 -10.90 -49.54
C SER A 9 -24.11 -9.83 -48.46
N ALA A 10 -24.48 -10.25 -47.25
CA ALA A 10 -24.14 -9.53 -46.03
C ALA A 10 -23.48 -10.52 -45.05
N ILE A 11 -22.15 -10.61 -45.13
CA ILE A 11 -21.32 -11.15 -44.04
C ILE A 11 -21.27 -10.05 -42.98
N ALA A 12 -21.99 -10.24 -41.88
CA ALA A 12 -21.89 -9.38 -40.72
C ALA A 12 -20.69 -9.83 -39.86
N ILE A 13 -19.52 -9.23 -40.10
CA ILE A 13 -18.41 -9.21 -39.14
C ILE A 13 -18.44 -7.82 -38.51
N LEU A 14 -18.80 -7.71 -37.23
CA LEU A 14 -18.40 -6.53 -36.45
C LEU A 14 -18.44 -6.79 -34.94
N GLY A 15 -17.24 -6.75 -34.35
CA GLY A 15 -17.02 -6.17 -33.01
C GLY A 15 -17.18 -7.09 -31.80
N LEU A 16 -16.18 -7.93 -31.51
CA LEU A 16 -15.95 -8.36 -30.13
C LEU A 16 -15.29 -7.18 -29.38
N GLY A 17 -16.12 -6.31 -28.81
CA GLY A 17 -15.70 -5.19 -27.99
C GLY A 17 -15.16 -5.67 -26.64
N VAL A 18 -13.99 -5.14 -26.29
CA VAL A 18 -13.25 -5.35 -25.04
C VAL A 18 -14.06 -4.85 -23.84
N LEU A 19 -14.19 -5.68 -22.81
CA LEU A 19 -14.45 -5.22 -21.45
C LEU A 19 -13.40 -5.84 -20.54
N ALA A 20 -12.29 -5.12 -20.36
CA ALA A 20 -11.38 -5.35 -19.25
C ALA A 20 -12.17 -5.06 -17.97
N ALA A 21 -12.53 -6.11 -17.23
CA ALA A 21 -13.13 -5.95 -15.91
C ALA A 21 -12.08 -5.33 -14.97
N PRO A 22 -12.37 -4.23 -14.26
CA PRO A 22 -11.56 -3.87 -13.11
C PRO A 22 -11.75 -4.99 -12.09
N ALA A 23 -10.66 -5.66 -11.72
CA ALA A 23 -10.66 -6.59 -10.60
C ALA A 23 -10.94 -5.80 -9.32
N ALA A 24 -12.22 -5.62 -8.99
CA ALA A 24 -12.63 -5.15 -7.68
C ALA A 24 -12.28 -6.26 -6.68
N ALA A 25 -11.11 -6.13 -6.05
CA ALA A 25 -10.71 -7.01 -4.96
C ALA A 25 -11.77 -6.92 -3.83
N PRO A 26 -12.13 -8.05 -3.19
CA PRO A 26 -13.16 -8.04 -2.15
C PRO A 26 -12.73 -7.17 -0.97
N ALA A 27 -13.43 -6.05 -0.78
CA ALA A 27 -13.42 -5.27 0.45
C ALA A 27 -14.07 -6.09 1.57
N GLN A 28 -13.24 -6.84 2.28
CA GLN A 28 -13.65 -7.60 3.46
C GLN A 28 -13.65 -6.66 4.68
N ILE A 29 -14.86 -6.23 5.06
CA ILE A 29 -15.11 -5.46 6.28
C ILE A 29 -15.73 -6.43 7.29
N SER A 30 -14.92 -6.94 8.22
CA SER A 30 -15.38 -7.67 9.39
C SER A 30 -15.48 -6.70 10.57
N VAL A 31 -16.71 -6.41 11.01
CA VAL A 31 -16.99 -5.66 12.24
C VAL A 31 -17.24 -6.65 13.37
N GLY A 32 -16.40 -6.57 14.39
CA GLY A 32 -16.14 -7.57 15.44
C GLY A 32 -14.62 -7.59 15.62
N ILE A 33 -14.07 -7.77 16.82
CA ILE A 33 -12.61 -7.70 17.07
C ILE A 33 -11.93 -8.94 16.46
N ASN A 34 -11.98 -9.01 15.14
CA ASN A 34 -11.25 -9.91 14.29
C ASN A 34 -10.10 -9.04 13.80
N ILE A 35 -8.94 -9.20 14.42
CA ILE A 35 -7.70 -8.65 13.89
C ILE A 35 -7.38 -9.45 12.63
N GLY A 36 -8.15 -9.23 11.57
CA GLY A 36 -7.94 -9.85 10.27
C GLY A 36 -6.53 -9.57 9.77
N ASN A 37 -6.11 -10.28 8.73
CA ASN A 37 -4.73 -10.22 8.24
C ASN A 37 -4.24 -8.77 8.01
N PRO A 38 -2.93 -8.50 8.22
CA PRO A 38 -2.37 -7.19 7.91
C PRO A 38 -2.58 -6.83 6.43
N PRO A 39 -2.71 -5.53 6.11
CA PRO A 39 -2.79 -5.08 4.73
C PRO A 39 -1.59 -5.58 3.92
N SER A 40 -1.87 -6.21 2.78
CA SER A 40 -0.83 -6.56 1.81
C SER A 40 -0.40 -5.29 1.07
N CYS A 41 0.73 -4.72 1.47
CA CYS A 41 1.27 -3.49 0.90
C CYS A 41 2.76 -3.66 0.56
N PRO A 42 3.26 -3.02 -0.51
CA PRO A 42 4.62 -3.27 -1.00
C PRO A 42 5.72 -2.81 -0.01
N TYR A 43 5.47 -1.74 0.74
CA TYR A 43 6.46 -1.12 1.64
C TYR A 43 5.97 -1.01 3.09
N GLY A 44 4.91 -1.75 3.42
CA GLY A 44 4.18 -1.63 4.68
C GLY A 44 2.95 -0.72 4.59
N TYR A 45 2.33 -0.49 5.74
CA TYR A 45 1.08 0.27 5.90
C TYR A 45 1.22 1.19 7.10
N TYR A 46 0.53 2.34 7.12
CA TYR A 46 0.54 3.21 8.30
C TYR A 46 0.04 2.47 9.52
N ASP A 47 0.64 2.76 10.67
CA ASP A 47 0.31 2.21 11.99
C ASP A 47 -1.04 2.69 12.56
N TYR A 48 -1.72 3.58 11.84
CA TYR A 48 -3.03 4.10 12.18
C TYR A 48 -4.13 3.66 11.20
N ALA A 49 -5.38 3.61 11.68
CA ALA A 49 -6.54 3.33 10.84
C ALA A 49 -6.76 4.42 9.76
N PRO A 50 -7.10 4.05 8.51
CA PRO A 50 -7.57 2.73 8.06
C PRO A 50 -6.46 1.76 7.58
N TYR A 51 -5.21 1.97 8.00
CA TYR A 51 -4.04 1.15 7.63
C TYR A 51 -3.85 1.11 6.11
N ASN A 52 -3.78 2.31 5.52
CA ASN A 52 -3.47 2.47 4.10
C ASN A 52 -2.01 2.09 3.84
N CYS A 53 -1.69 1.67 2.60
CA CYS A 53 -0.32 1.34 2.25
C CYS A 53 0.55 2.60 2.30
N ALA A 54 1.68 2.51 2.99
CA ALA A 54 2.63 3.60 3.08
C ALA A 54 3.54 3.60 1.84
N PRO A 55 3.90 4.77 1.30
CA PRO A 55 4.81 4.85 0.16
C PRO A 55 6.24 4.47 0.57
N TYR A 56 7.05 4.17 -0.43
CA TYR A 56 8.47 3.87 -0.23
C TYR A 56 9.18 5.04 0.47
N GLY A 57 9.88 4.75 1.55
CA GLY A 57 10.61 5.73 2.34
C GLY A 57 9.85 6.33 3.53
N TYR A 58 8.63 5.87 3.82
CA TYR A 58 7.98 6.19 5.10
C TYR A 58 8.65 5.46 6.28
N TYR A 59 8.89 4.15 6.17
CA TYR A 59 9.50 3.35 7.22
C TYR A 59 11.03 3.29 7.12
N GLY A 60 11.69 3.40 8.28
CA GLY A 60 13.13 3.20 8.44
C GLY A 60 13.54 1.73 8.51
N PRO A 61 14.86 1.44 8.49
CA PRO A 61 15.39 0.09 8.45
C PRO A 61 14.96 -0.83 9.59
N GLU A 62 14.66 -0.28 10.76
CA GLU A 62 14.25 -1.01 11.97
C GLU A 62 12.94 -1.79 11.73
N TRP A 63 12.11 -1.33 10.80
CA TRP A 63 10.83 -1.95 10.43
C TRP A 63 10.95 -3.06 9.38
N PHE A 64 12.17 -3.43 8.99
CA PHE A 64 12.41 -4.45 7.97
C PHE A 64 13.39 -5.51 8.45
N ASN A 65 13.10 -6.76 8.14
CA ASN A 65 14.02 -7.88 8.31
C ASN A 65 14.30 -8.51 6.94
N GLY A 66 15.54 -8.41 6.46
CA GLY A 66 15.91 -8.91 5.12
C GLY A 66 15.13 -8.26 3.97
N GLY A 67 14.69 -7.00 4.15
CA GLY A 67 13.86 -6.28 3.17
C GLY A 67 12.35 -6.58 3.25
N VAL A 68 11.92 -7.42 4.18
CA VAL A 68 10.50 -7.73 4.45
C VAL A 68 10.01 -6.85 5.59
N PHE A 69 8.91 -6.14 5.37
CA PHE A 69 8.26 -5.33 6.41
C PHE A 69 7.69 -6.23 7.51
N ILE A 70 8.03 -5.94 8.76
CA ILE A 70 7.70 -6.81 9.91
C ILE A 70 6.38 -6.44 10.61
N GLY A 71 5.69 -5.41 10.13
CA GLY A 71 4.41 -4.94 10.66
C GLY A 71 4.56 -3.67 11.50
N ALA A 72 3.43 -3.02 11.77
CA ALA A 72 3.33 -1.89 12.69
C ALA A 72 2.00 -1.93 13.46
N GLY A 73 1.97 -1.29 14.63
CA GLY A 73 0.79 -1.23 15.48
C GLY A 73 0.23 -2.62 15.81
N ARG A 74 -1.08 -2.79 15.58
CA ARG A 74 -1.83 -4.00 16.00
C ARG A 74 -1.34 -5.34 15.43
N TRP A 75 -0.51 -5.34 14.39
CA TRP A 75 0.02 -6.57 13.78
C TRP A 75 1.53 -6.72 13.98
N PHE A 76 2.18 -5.78 14.65
CA PHE A 76 3.57 -5.93 15.03
C PHE A 76 3.66 -6.81 16.28
N HIS A 77 4.40 -7.92 16.15
CA HIS A 77 4.58 -8.91 17.23
C HIS A 77 6.04 -8.98 17.71
N GLY A 78 6.81 -7.92 17.48
CA GLY A 78 8.20 -7.83 17.92
C GLY A 78 8.36 -7.46 19.41
N PRO A 79 9.57 -7.06 19.81
CA PRO A 79 9.86 -6.69 21.19
C PRO A 79 8.97 -5.55 21.70
N LYS A 80 8.63 -5.58 23.00
CA LYS A 80 7.78 -4.57 23.65
C LYS A 80 8.41 -3.17 23.68
N ASN A 81 9.74 -3.09 23.67
CA ASN A 81 10.52 -1.87 23.67
C ASN A 81 11.06 -1.53 22.27
N PHE A 82 10.41 -2.04 21.22
CA PHE A 82 10.77 -1.72 19.86
C PHE A 82 10.49 -0.25 19.58
N HIS A 83 11.48 0.43 19.03
CA HIS A 83 11.36 1.77 18.47
C HIS A 83 11.91 1.73 17.06
N GLY A 84 11.18 2.34 16.12
CA GLY A 84 11.59 2.40 14.73
C GLY A 84 11.39 3.80 14.17
N SER A 85 12.34 4.22 13.34
CA SER A 85 12.29 5.52 12.71
C SER A 85 11.24 5.56 11.60
N VAL A 86 10.52 6.66 11.48
CA VAL A 86 9.62 6.95 10.34
C VAL A 86 9.92 8.34 9.77
N ASN A 87 9.52 8.55 8.52
CA ASN A 87 9.57 9.85 7.87
C ASN A 87 8.15 10.34 7.60
N ASN A 88 7.63 11.17 8.50
CA ASN A 88 6.28 11.69 8.46
C ASN A 88 5.99 12.58 7.24
N ARG A 89 7.00 13.02 6.48
CA ARG A 89 6.80 13.80 5.24
C ARG A 89 6.10 12.99 4.16
N TYR A 90 6.09 11.66 4.31
CA TYR A 90 5.36 10.72 3.48
C TYR A 90 3.97 10.36 4.04
N ASP A 91 3.49 11.06 5.07
CA ASP A 91 2.18 10.86 5.68
C ASP A 91 1.17 11.90 5.17
N PRO A 92 0.01 11.49 4.61
CA PRO A 92 -1.06 12.38 4.21
C PRO A 92 -1.56 13.31 5.33
N ARG A 93 -1.51 12.87 6.59
CA ARG A 93 -1.86 13.69 7.77
C ARG A 93 -0.90 14.85 7.98
N HIS A 94 0.31 14.76 7.41
CA HIS A 94 1.36 15.78 7.45
C HIS A 94 1.53 16.49 6.10
N GLY A 95 0.54 16.40 5.20
CA GLY A 95 0.53 17.13 3.92
C GLY A 95 1.20 16.40 2.76
N TYR A 96 1.46 15.10 2.88
CA TYR A 96 1.92 14.31 1.73
C TYR A 96 0.81 14.16 0.69
N HIS A 97 1.12 14.55 -0.55
CA HIS A 97 0.21 14.42 -1.71
C HIS A 97 0.82 13.61 -2.85
N GLY A 98 1.90 12.86 -2.58
CA GLY A 98 2.58 12.04 -3.58
C GLY A 98 1.84 10.73 -3.89
N ALA A 99 2.45 9.91 -4.75
CA ALA A 99 1.87 8.65 -5.17
C ALA A 99 1.79 7.64 -4.01
N MET A 100 0.60 7.07 -3.82
CA MET A 100 0.34 6.07 -2.79
C MET A 100 0.25 4.68 -3.42
N PRO A 101 0.95 3.66 -2.86
CA PRO A 101 0.81 2.30 -3.36
C PRO A 101 -0.59 1.76 -3.09
N SER A 102 -1.08 0.93 -4.02
CA SER A 102 -2.33 0.20 -3.83
C SER A 102 -2.12 -1.07 -3.00
N ARG A 103 -3.17 -1.52 -2.32
CA ARG A 103 -3.17 -2.85 -1.68
C ARG A 103 -2.97 -3.94 -2.73
N GLY A 104 -2.15 -4.93 -2.41
CA GLY A 104 -1.77 -6.03 -3.32
C GLY A 104 -0.74 -5.66 -4.39
N ALA A 105 -0.27 -4.40 -4.43
CA ALA A 105 0.83 -4.01 -5.32
C ALA A 105 2.14 -4.71 -4.92
N ARG A 106 2.99 -4.96 -5.91
CA ARG A 106 4.34 -5.48 -5.69
C ARG A 106 5.32 -4.32 -5.48
N PRO A 107 6.39 -4.52 -4.69
CA PRO A 107 7.49 -3.56 -4.61
C PRO A 107 8.09 -3.33 -6.01
N GLU A 108 8.52 -2.10 -6.27
CA GLU A 108 9.29 -1.80 -7.48
C GLU A 108 10.63 -2.55 -7.45
N PRO A 109 11.18 -2.93 -8.62
CA PRO A 109 12.49 -3.60 -8.68
C PRO A 109 13.58 -2.81 -7.94
N GLY A 110 14.29 -3.47 -7.03
CA GLY A 110 15.34 -2.86 -6.22
C GLY A 110 14.85 -1.99 -5.05
N ARG A 111 13.55 -1.96 -4.76
CA ARG A 111 12.95 -1.22 -3.63
C ARG A 111 12.31 -2.14 -2.58
N SER A 112 12.87 -3.32 -2.39
CA SER A 112 12.48 -4.20 -1.26
C SER A 112 13.18 -3.75 0.01
N GLY A 113 12.42 -3.17 0.95
CA GLY A 113 12.94 -2.72 2.24
C GLY A 113 13.05 -1.19 2.37
N PRO A 114 13.87 -0.70 3.31
CA PRO A 114 14.04 0.73 3.53
C PRO A 114 14.93 1.35 2.43
N PRO A 115 14.79 2.66 2.15
CA PRO A 115 15.78 3.39 1.36
C PRO A 115 17.18 3.31 1.98
N LYS A 116 18.21 3.16 1.14
CA LYS A 116 19.63 3.16 1.58
C LYS A 116 20.00 4.42 2.36
N ASN A 117 19.48 5.57 1.93
CA ASN A 117 19.68 6.87 2.58
C ASN A 117 18.37 7.32 3.23
N PHE A 118 17.82 6.49 4.12
CA PHE A 118 16.61 6.83 4.85
C PHE A 118 16.89 8.02 5.79
N HIS A 119 15.97 8.98 5.81
CA HIS A 119 16.02 10.14 6.69
C HIS A 119 14.74 10.14 7.54
N GLY A 120 14.82 9.58 8.75
CA GLY A 120 13.72 9.62 9.70
C GLY A 120 13.61 10.99 10.36
N ASN A 121 12.40 11.35 10.76
CA ASN A 121 12.13 12.57 11.54
C ASN A 121 11.19 12.35 12.73
N GLU A 122 10.66 11.13 12.88
CA GLU A 122 9.90 10.70 14.04
C GLU A 122 10.33 9.27 14.43
N THR A 123 10.11 8.92 15.68
CA THR A 123 10.32 7.57 16.21
C THR A 123 8.99 7.05 16.72
N HIS A 124 8.61 5.86 16.26
CA HIS A 124 7.36 5.21 16.63
C HIS A 124 7.67 3.94 17.41
N ASP A 125 6.87 3.67 18.45
CA ASP A 125 6.95 2.42 19.20
C ASP A 125 6.21 1.27 18.49
N ASN A 126 6.22 0.10 19.12
CA ASN A 126 5.56 -1.11 18.63
C ASN A 126 4.04 -0.94 18.42
N ALA A 127 3.40 -0.03 19.17
CA ALA A 127 1.96 0.25 19.09
C ALA A 127 1.62 1.35 18.07
N GLY A 128 2.63 2.04 17.52
CA GLY A 128 2.47 3.15 16.60
C GLY A 128 2.32 4.50 17.29
N HIS A 129 2.75 4.62 18.54
CA HIS A 129 2.79 5.89 19.25
C HIS A 129 4.10 6.61 18.93
N VAL A 130 3.99 7.92 18.67
CA VAL A 130 5.16 8.79 18.56
C VAL A 130 5.85 8.84 19.92
N VAL A 131 7.10 8.39 19.95
CA VAL A 131 7.96 8.47 21.12
C VAL A 131 8.55 9.88 21.13
N ASN A 132 7.94 10.76 21.92
CA ASN A 132 8.53 12.07 22.19
C ASN A 132 9.61 11.89 23.25
N ASP A 133 10.88 12.08 22.88
CA ASP A 133 11.94 12.35 23.86
C ASP A 133 11.64 13.69 24.54
N HIS A 134 10.78 13.69 25.57
CA HIS A 134 10.65 14.81 26.51
C HIS A 134 11.88 14.84 27.45
N GLY A 135 13.07 14.96 26.85
CA GLY A 135 14.37 14.86 27.50
C GLY A 135 15.27 16.08 27.34
N HIS A 136 14.84 17.15 26.66
CA HIS A 136 15.59 18.40 26.59
C HIS A 136 14.68 19.60 26.87
N GLY A 137 14.28 19.73 28.14
CA GLY A 137 13.89 21.01 28.71
C GLY A 137 15.12 21.79 29.14
N HIS A 138 15.24 23.01 28.62
CA HIS A 138 16.11 24.14 29.02
C HIS A 138 17.63 23.96 28.91
#